data_AF-A0A9Q4B1W3-F1
#
_entry.id   AF-A0A9Q4B1W3-F1
#
_cell.length_a   1.000
_cell.length_b   1.000
_cell.length_c   1.000
_cell.angle_alpha   90.00
_cell.angle_beta   90.00
_cell.angle_gamma   90.00
#
_symmetry.space_group_name_H-M   'P 1'
#
loop_
_entity.id
_entity.type
_entity.pdbx_description
1 polymer ?
#
loop_
_entity_poly.entity_id
_entity_poly.type
_entity_poly.pdbx_seq_one_letter_code
_entity_poly.pdbx_strand_id
1 'polypeptide(L)' 'MVQMTRTDSTHNVVLFLVTTVINDYVKNEWPSPTIKQLSSKIGYSEEAILESMEFGTIERVPLLQ' A
#
# COMPACT_ATOMS: atom_id res chain seq x y z
N MET A 1 25.58 8.25 -5.29
CA MET A 1 25.07 6.87 -5.49
C MET A 1 23.56 6.99 -5.59
N VAL A 2 22.99 6.78 -6.78
CA VAL A 2 21.55 6.92 -7.02
C VAL A 2 20.97 5.51 -7.10
N GLN A 3 20.42 5.04 -5.98
CA GLN A 3 19.68 3.78 -5.90
C GLN A 3 18.25 4.06 -5.40
N MET A 4 17.67 5.16 -5.88
CA MET A 4 16.51 5.85 -5.29
C MET A 4 15.28 5.85 -6.21
N THR A 5 15.21 4.94 -7.18
CA THR A 5 14.09 4.91 -8.16
C THR A 5 13.30 3.60 -8.16
N ARG A 6 13.92 2.48 -7.75
CA ARG A 6 13.25 1.17 -7.71
C ARG A 6 12.50 0.93 -6.40
N THR A 7 13.13 1.25 -5.27
CA THR A 7 12.59 0.99 -3.94
C THR A 7 11.33 1.82 -3.68
N ASP A 8 11.37 3.11 -4.04
CA ASP A 8 10.23 4.02 -4.02
C ASP A 8 9.05 3.45 -4.83
N SER A 9 9.32 2.86 -6.00
CA SER A 9 8.26 2.27 -6.83
C SER A 9 7.58 1.06 -6.15
N THR A 10 8.35 0.23 -5.43
CA THR A 10 7.80 -0.95 -4.75
C THR A 10 6.93 -0.52 -3.57
N HIS A 11 7.39 0.44 -2.76
CA HIS A 11 6.60 0.94 -1.64
C HIS A 11 5.29 1.57 -2.10
N ASN A 12 5.31 2.33 -3.20
CA ASN A 12 4.11 2.93 -3.77
C ASN A 12 3.10 1.87 -4.24
N VAL A 13 3.59 0.80 -4.89
CA VAL A 13 2.74 -0.33 -5.32
C VAL A 13 2.12 -1.04 -4.12
N VAL A 14 2.91 -1.37 -3.10
CA VAL A 14 2.41 -2.04 -1.89
C VAL A 14 1.39 -1.15 -1.18
N LEU A 15 1.68 0.14 -1.02
CA LEU A 15 0.75 1.10 -0.40
C LEU A 15 -0.57 1.24 -1.19
N PHE A 16 -0.49 1.25 -2.52
CA PHE A 16 -1.68 1.24 -3.38
C PHE A 16 -2.52 -0.02 -3.18
N LEU A 17 -1.89 -1.19 -3.10
CA LEU A 17 -2.59 -2.46 -2.85
C LEU A 17 -3.23 -2.49 -1.45
N VAL A 18 -2.51 -2.05 -0.42
CA VAL A 18 -3.04 -1.91 0.95
C VAL A 18 -4.27 -1.01 0.95
N THR A 19 -4.19 0.15 0.31
CA THR A 19 -5.31 1.12 0.21
C THR A 19 -6.50 0.52 -0.52
N THR A 20 -6.26 -0.26 -1.57
CA THR A 20 -7.33 -0.97 -2.31
C THR A 20 -8.05 -1.97 -1.40
N VAL A 21 -7.30 -2.77 -0.64
CA VAL A 21 -7.90 -3.71 0.31
C VAL A 21 -8.69 -2.99 1.40
N ILE A 22 -8.15 -1.92 1.99
CA ILE A 22 -8.85 -1.15 3.01
C ILE A 22 -10.15 -0.56 2.46
N ASN A 23 -10.14 -0.01 1.24
CA ASN A 23 -11.34 0.52 0.60
C ASN A 23 -12.41 -0.56 0.41
N ASP A 24 -12.03 -1.79 0.07
CA ASP A 24 -12.99 -2.90 0.00
C ASP A 24 -13.58 -3.24 1.36
N TYR A 25 -12.77 -3.25 2.42
CA TYR A 25 -13.25 -3.49 3.79
C TYR A 25 -14.24 -2.41 4.23
N VAL A 26 -13.95 -1.14 3.94
CA VAL A 26 -14.85 -0.01 4.22
C VAL A 26 -16.16 -0.15 3.46
N LYS A 27 -16.12 -0.48 2.16
CA LYS A 27 -17.33 -0.67 1.34
C LYS A 27 -18.24 -1.78 1.85
N ASN A 28 -17.67 -2.81 2.47
CA ASN A 28 -18.40 -3.96 2.99
C ASN A 28 -18.69 -3.86 4.50
N GLU A 29 -18.40 -2.71 5.13
CA GLU A 29 -18.58 -2.48 6.57
C GLU A 29 -17.89 -3.54 7.45
N TRP A 30 -16.76 -4.07 6.98
CA TRP A 30 -15.97 -5.06 7.71
C TRP A 30 -15.03 -4.39 8.73
N PRO A 31 -14.68 -5.08 9.83
CA PRO A 31 -13.68 -4.58 10.76
C PRO A 31 -12.33 -4.42 10.05
N SER A 32 -11.58 -3.37 10.40
CA SER A 32 -10.28 -3.08 9.80
C SER A 32 -9.37 -4.31 9.78
N PRO A 33 -8.70 -4.61 8.64
CA PRO A 33 -7.81 -5.76 8.56
C PRO A 33 -6.56 -5.55 9.42
N THR A 34 -6.03 -6.64 9.95
CA THR A 34 -4.69 -6.68 10.57
C THR A 34 -3.60 -6.70 9.51
N ILE A 35 -2.36 -6.33 9.88
CA ILE A 35 -1.19 -6.41 8.96
C ILE A 35 -0.99 -7.83 8.42
N LYS A 36 -1.17 -8.85 9.26
CA LYS A 36 -1.12 -10.26 8.85
C LYS A 36 -2.17 -10.62 7.79
N GLN A 37 -3.39 -10.10 7.92
CA GLN A 37 -4.45 -10.30 6.93
C GLN A 37 -4.14 -9.56 5.62
N LEU A 38 -3.59 -8.34 5.71
CA LEU A 38 -3.11 -7.61 4.53
C LEU A 38 -2.02 -8.43 3.83
N SER A 39 -0.99 -8.87 4.56
CA SER A 39 0.10 -9.72 4.04
C SER A 39 -0.41 -10.96 3.32
N SER A 40 -1.33 -11.68 3.95
CA SER A 40 -1.96 -12.88 3.36
C SER A 40 -2.75 -12.58 2.09
N LYS A 41 -3.35 -11.38 1.99
CA LYS A 41 -4.20 -10.99 0.86
C LYS A 41 -3.42 -10.40 -0.31
N ILE A 42 -2.37 -9.62 -0.06
CA ILE A 42 -1.61 -8.91 -1.11
C ILE A 42 -0.28 -9.60 -1.47
N GLY A 43 0.15 -10.60 -0.70
CA GLY A 43 1.33 -11.42 -1.01
C GLY A 43 2.68 -10.79 -0.63
N TYR A 44 2.68 -9.70 0.13
CA TYR A 44 3.89 -9.05 0.65
C TYR A 44 4.10 -9.38 2.13
N SER A 45 5.35 -9.36 2.60
CA SER A 45 5.63 -9.56 4.02
C SER A 45 5.02 -8.44 4.88
N GLU A 46 4.77 -8.74 6.16
CA GLU A 46 4.29 -7.74 7.13
C GLU A 46 5.26 -6.55 7.23
N GLU A 47 6.57 -6.81 7.21
CA GLU A 47 7.62 -5.78 7.20
C GLU A 47 7.54 -4.89 5.95
N ALA A 48 7.44 -5.47 4.75
CA ALA A 48 7.32 -4.70 3.53
C ALA A 48 6.06 -3.83 3.51
N ILE A 49 4.95 -4.30 4.12
CA ILE A 49 3.74 -3.50 4.30
C ILE A 49 4.00 -2.30 5.21
N LEU A 50 4.62 -2.53 6.38
CA LEU A 50 4.91 -1.47 7.34
C LEU A 50 5.85 -0.41 6.76
N GLU A 51 6.95 -0.82 6.13
CA GLU A 51 7.87 0.09 5.43
C GLU A 51 7.15 0.88 4.33
N SER A 52 6.27 0.23 3.58
CA SER A 52 5.51 0.91 2.51
C SER A 52 4.48 1.90 3.03
N MET A 53 3.94 1.69 4.24
CA MET A 53 3.09 2.68 4.92
C MET A 53 3.90 3.87 5.44
N GLU A 54 5.16 3.67 5.79
CA GLU A 54 6.06 4.71 6.29
C GLU A 54 6.68 5.54 5.15
N PHE A 55 7.12 4.88 4.08
CA PHE A 55 7.90 5.49 3.00
C PHE A 55 7.16 5.60 1.66
N GLY A 56 6.03 4.89 1.49
CA GLY A 56 5.26 4.93 0.26
C GLY A 56 4.56 6.26 0.05
N THR A 57 4.52 6.69 -1.21
CA THR A 57 3.82 7.90 -1.65
C THR A 57 2.85 7.54 -2.78
N ILE A 58 1.56 7.75 -2.57
CA ILE A 58 0.58 7.73 -3.65
C ILE A 58 0.52 9.14 -4.23
N GLU A 59 1.21 9.38 -5.33
CA GLU A 59 1.01 10.63 -6.08
C GLU A 59 -0.45 10.69 -6.51
N ARG A 60 -1.20 11.65 -5.96
CA ARG A 60 -2.51 12.00 -6.49
C ARG A 60 -2.24 12.61 -7.86
N VAL A 61 -2.49 11.86 -8.93
CA VAL A 61 -2.54 12.45 -10.27
C VAL A 61 -3.64 13.52 -10.21
N PRO A 62 -3.31 14.82 -10.32
CA PRO A 62 -4.35 15.82 -10.40
C PRO A 62 -5.14 15.50 -11.67
N LEU A 63 -6.46 15.35 -11.54
CA LEU A 63 -7.33 15.27 -12.71
C LEU A 63 -7.00 16.50 -13.56
N LEU A 64 -6.45 16.26 -14.76
CA LEU A 64 -6.29 17.29 -15.78
C LEU A 64 -7.67 17.92 -16.00
N GLN A 65 -7.85 19.12 -15.47
CA GLN A 65 -9.04 19.95 -15.70
C GLN A 65 -8.99 20.60 -17.07
#